data_AF-A0A0G3BV83-F1
#
_entry.id   AF-A0A0G3BV83-F1
#
_cell.length_a   1.000
_cell.length_b   1.000
_cell.length_c   1.000
_cell.angle_alpha   90.00
_cell.angle_beta   90.00
_cell.angle_gamma   90.00
#
_symmetry.space_group_name_H-M   'P 1'
#
loop_
_entity.id
_entity.type
_entity.pdbx_description
1 polymer ?
#
loop_
_entity_poly.entity_id
_entity_poly.type
_entity_poly.pdbx_seq_one_letter_code
_entity_poly.pdbx_strand_id
1 'polypeptide(L)'
;MLDADDLLFRPVSLLLVVLRACWWLAWDFCVQTIGWSIGWAVYRLLTLGRFPSEGVFDADEASGGVALVVEVTGLAVLASAIWYLSGQWPN
;
A
#
# COMPACT_ATOMS: atom_id res chain seq x y z
N MET A 1 15.22 15.55 40.98
CA MET A 1 16.05 15.98 39.84
C MET A 1 15.32 15.46 38.62
N LEU A 2 14.73 16.33 37.80
CA LEU A 2 14.11 15.89 36.54
C LEU A 2 15.26 15.78 35.55
N ASP A 3 15.72 14.57 35.29
CA ASP A 3 16.82 14.32 34.37
C ASP A 3 16.35 14.66 32.95
N ALA A 4 17.10 15.55 32.28
CA ALA A 4 16.81 15.97 30.91
C ALA A 4 16.77 14.78 29.93
N ASP A 5 17.46 13.70 30.28
CA ASP A 5 17.41 12.41 29.62
C ASP A 5 15.98 11.83 29.66
N ASP A 6 15.33 11.74 30.82
CA ASP A 6 13.96 11.19 30.92
C ASP A 6 12.91 12.00 30.13
N LEU A 7 13.13 13.32 30.00
CA LEU A 7 12.28 14.22 29.22
C LEU A 7 12.56 14.16 27.71
N LEU A 8 13.74 13.74 27.26
CA LEU A 8 14.08 13.55 25.84
C LEU A 8 13.81 12.12 25.36
N PHE A 9 14.05 11.11 26.19
CA PHE A 9 13.82 9.71 25.85
C PHE A 9 12.32 9.36 25.73
N ARG A 10 11.45 10.00 26.52
CA ARG A 10 9.98 9.81 26.42
C ARG A 10 9.34 10.31 25.12
N PRO A 11 9.59 11.54 24.63
CA PRO A 11 8.99 12.01 23.38
C PRO A 11 9.58 11.31 22.15
N VAL A 12 10.88 10.98 22.15
CA VAL A 12 11.51 10.26 21.03
C VAL A 12 10.95 8.83 20.92
N SER A 13 10.78 8.13 22.04
CA SER A 13 10.17 6.79 22.02
C SER A 13 8.71 6.81 21.57
N LEU A 14 7.92 7.80 22.01
CA LEU A 14 6.55 8.03 21.52
C LEU A 14 6.52 8.32 20.02
N LEU A 15 7.42 9.18 19.54
CA LEU A 15 7.54 9.51 18.12
C LEU A 15 7.87 8.27 17.29
N LEU A 16 8.79 7.41 17.75
CA LEU A 16 9.13 6.15 17.07
C LEU A 16 7.93 5.21 16.99
N VAL A 17 7.11 5.10 18.04
CA VAL A 17 5.88 4.30 18.02
C VAL A 17 4.89 4.86 16.99
N VAL A 18 4.70 6.17 16.94
CA VAL A 18 3.83 6.82 15.96
C VAL A 18 4.36 6.60 14.54
N LEU A 19 5.65 6.80 14.29
CA LEU A 19 6.24 6.53 12.98
C LEU A 19 6.10 5.06 12.59
N ARG A 20 6.26 4.14 13.54
CA ARG A 20 6.08 2.69 13.30
C ARG A 20 4.63 2.34 12.97
N ALA A 21 3.66 3.00 13.61
CA ALA A 21 2.25 2.87 13.30
C ALA A 21 1.93 3.46 11.92
N CYS A 22 2.44 4.64 11.60
CA CYS A 22 2.31 5.24 10.26
C CYS A 22 2.93 4.36 9.18
N TRP A 23 4.08 3.74 9.45
CA TRP A 23 4.71 2.79 8.53
C TRP A 23 3.82 1.57 8.29
N TRP A 24 3.25 0.99 9.36
CA TRP A 24 2.33 -0.14 9.23
C TRP A 24 1.08 0.25 8.45
N LEU A 25 0.50 1.41 8.74
CA LEU A 25 -0.68 1.94 8.06
C LEU A 25 -0.39 2.26 6.59
N ALA A 26 0.79 2.79 6.28
CA ALA A 26 1.20 3.06 4.90
C ALA A 26 1.33 1.76 4.10
N TRP A 27 1.88 0.70 4.71
CA TRP A 27 1.92 -0.62 4.06
C TRP A 27 0.50 -1.14 3.81
N ASP A 28 -0.32 -1.16 4.86
CA ASP A 28 -1.68 -1.71 4.81
C ASP A 28 -2.57 -0.98 3.80
N PHE A 29 -2.53 0.35 3.81
CA PHE A 29 -3.34 1.16 2.91
C PHE A 29 -2.74 1.25 1.51
N CYS A 30 -1.47 1.63 1.36
CA CYS A 30 -0.91 1.89 0.05
C CYS A 30 -0.59 0.63 -0.73
N VAL A 31 -0.13 -0.44 -0.07
CA VAL A 31 0.25 -1.68 -0.76
C VAL A 31 -0.94 -2.63 -0.81
N GLN A 32 -1.46 -3.04 0.35
CA GLN A 32 -2.52 -4.04 0.38
C GLN A 32 -3.80 -3.44 -0.20
N THR A 33 -4.33 -2.34 0.35
CA THR A 33 -5.63 -1.81 -0.10
C THR A 33 -5.57 -1.26 -1.53
N ILE A 34 -4.69 -0.29 -1.82
CA ILE A 34 -4.63 0.36 -3.13
C ILE A 34 -4.08 -0.59 -4.20
N GLY A 35 -2.97 -1.28 -3.91
CA GLY A 35 -2.36 -2.23 -4.84
C GLY A 35 -3.34 -3.34 -5.21
N TRP A 36 -4.00 -3.96 -4.23
CA TRP A 36 -5.02 -4.97 -4.49
C TRP A 36 -6.18 -4.40 -5.30
N SER A 37 -6.76 -3.27 -4.91
CA SER A 37 -7.92 -2.70 -5.60
C SER A 37 -7.66 -2.45 -7.09
N ILE A 38 -6.52 -1.83 -7.41
CA ILE A 38 -6.14 -1.55 -8.79
C ILE A 38 -5.78 -2.83 -9.53
N GLY A 39 -4.95 -3.69 -8.92
CA GLY A 39 -4.52 -4.95 -9.52
C GLY A 39 -5.69 -5.88 -9.80
N TRP A 40 -6.63 -5.97 -8.85
CA TRP A 40 -7.87 -6.74 -8.96
C TRP A 40 -8.67 -6.28 -10.16
N ALA A 41 -8.88 -4.96 -10.31
CA ALA A 41 -9.61 -4.41 -11.46
C ALA A 41 -8.90 -4.72 -12.78
N VAL A 42 -7.57 -4.58 -12.83
CA VAL A 42 -6.75 -4.89 -14.01
C VAL A 42 -6.87 -6.35 -14.40
N TYR A 43 -6.69 -7.27 -13.46
CA TYR A 43 -6.79 -8.70 -13.74
C TYR A 43 -8.20 -9.13 -14.12
N ARG A 44 -9.24 -8.53 -13.53
CA ARG A 44 -10.63 -8.84 -13.88
C ARG A 44 -10.98 -8.39 -15.29
N LEU A 45 -10.44 -7.25 -15.72
CA LEU A 45 -10.54 -6.79 -17.11
C LEU A 45 -9.78 -7.71 -18.08
N LEU A 46 -8.55 -8.09 -17.74
CA LEU A 46 -7.70 -8.92 -18.60
C LEU A 46 -8.20 -10.38 -18.71
N THR A 47 -8.78 -10.91 -17.64
CA THR A 47 -9.21 -12.31 -17.55
C THR A 47 -10.72 -12.49 -17.72
N LEU A 48 -11.44 -11.43 -18.12
CA LEU A 48 -12.90 -11.43 -18.30
C LEU A 48 -13.65 -11.94 -17.05
N GLY A 49 -13.20 -11.53 -15.87
CA GLY A 49 -13.82 -11.90 -14.60
C GLY A 49 -13.36 -13.23 -14.00
N ARG A 50 -12.38 -13.92 -14.59
CA ARG A 50 -11.96 -15.25 -14.15
C ARG A 50 -10.92 -15.24 -13.02
N PHE A 51 -10.16 -14.16 -12.88
CA PHE A 51 -9.12 -14.00 -11.86
C PHE A 51 -9.04 -12.52 -11.41
N PRO A 52 -8.77 -12.24 -10.12
CA PRO A 52 -8.68 -13.18 -8.98
C PRO A 52 -10.05 -13.74 -8.56
N SER A 53 -10.05 -14.91 -7.90
CA SER A 53 -11.28 -15.56 -7.39
C SER A 53 -11.94 -14.77 -6.28
N GLU A 54 -11.13 -14.08 -5.49
CA GLU A 54 -11.51 -13.34 -4.30
C GLU A 54 -12.16 -12.00 -4.64
N GLY A 55 -12.92 -11.45 -3.68
CA GLY A 55 -13.54 -10.14 -3.79
C GLY A 55 -12.53 -8.99 -3.74
N VAL A 56 -12.97 -7.80 -4.18
CA VAL A 56 -12.13 -6.60 -4.16
C VAL A 56 -11.76 -6.15 -2.73
N PHE A 57 -12.51 -6.59 -1.72
CA PHE A 57 -12.25 -6.31 -0.30
C PHE A 57 -11.70 -7.52 0.46
N ASP A 58 -11.52 -8.66 -0.21
CA ASP A 58 -11.14 -9.93 0.42
C ASP A 58 -9.68 -10.28 0.12
N ALA A 59 -8.80 -9.26 0.14
CA ALA A 59 -7.37 -9.43 -0.13
C ALA A 59 -6.71 -10.42 0.84
N ASP A 60 -7.15 -10.42 2.11
CA ASP A 60 -6.64 -11.29 3.17
C ASP A 60 -7.00 -12.78 2.97
N GLU A 61 -8.01 -13.07 2.15
CA GLU A 61 -8.43 -14.44 1.84
C GLU A 61 -7.63 -15.04 0.67
N ALA A 62 -6.96 -14.19 -0.12
CA ALA A 62 -6.15 -14.64 -1.24
C ALA A 62 -4.87 -15.32 -0.74
N SER A 63 -4.42 -16.34 -1.47
CA SER A 63 -3.10 -16.93 -1.19
C SER A 63 -2.02 -15.85 -1.30
N GLY A 64 -1.07 -15.82 -0.36
CA GLY A 64 -0.09 -14.73 -0.28
C GLY A 64 0.71 -14.48 -1.57
N GLY A 65 0.92 -15.52 -2.38
CA GLY A 65 1.54 -15.37 -3.71
C GLY A 65 0.63 -14.68 -4.73
N VAL A 66 -0.67 -14.97 -4.71
CA VAL A 66 -1.67 -14.28 -5.56
C VAL A 66 -1.82 -12.83 -5.12
N ALA A 67 -1.98 -12.59 -3.81
CA ALA A 67 -2.05 -11.24 -3.24
C ALA A 67 -0.88 -10.38 -3.71
N LEU A 68 0.35 -10.87 -3.54
CA LEU A 68 1.56 -10.15 -3.93
C LEU A 68 1.60 -9.84 -5.43
N VAL A 69 1.24 -10.79 -6.30
CA VAL A 69 1.24 -10.56 -7.76
C VAL A 69 0.20 -9.52 -8.16
N VAL A 70 -1.00 -9.60 -7.58
CA VAL A 70 -2.08 -8.65 -7.85
C VAL A 70 -1.71 -7.25 -7.35
N GLU A 71 -1.23 -7.14 -6.12
CA GLU A 71 -0.81 -5.88 -5.51
C GLU A 71 0.32 -5.19 -6.29
N VAL A 72 1.38 -5.93 -6.62
CA VAL A 72 2.52 -5.42 -7.40
C VAL A 72 2.06 -4.94 -8.77
N THR A 73 1.14 -5.67 -9.40
CA THR A 73 0.56 -5.26 -10.69
C THR A 73 -0.23 -3.97 -10.55
N GLY A 74 -1.06 -3.84 -9.50
CA GLY A 74 -1.81 -2.61 -9.25
C GLY A 74 -0.92 -1.39 -9.00
N LEU A 75 0.14 -1.56 -8.20
CA LEU A 75 1.13 -0.51 -7.95
C LEU A 75 1.90 -0.14 -9.21
N ALA A 76 2.27 -1.12 -10.05
CA ALA A 76 2.95 -0.86 -11.32
C ALA A 76 2.07 -0.07 -12.28
N VAL A 77 0.77 -0.38 -12.35
CA VAL A 77 -0.20 0.36 -13.17
C VAL A 77 -0.36 1.79 -12.66
N LEU A 78 -0.49 1.97 -11.35
CA LEU A 78 -0.57 3.30 -10.73
C LEU A 78 0.67 4.15 -11.02
N ALA A 79 1.86 3.59 -10.81
CA ALA A 79 3.13 4.25 -11.08
C ALA A 79 3.26 4.64 -12.57
N SER A 80 2.88 3.72 -13.46
CA SER A 80 2.89 3.97 -14.91
C SER A 80 1.93 5.09 -15.31
N ALA A 81 0.74 5.13 -14.72
CA ALA A 81 -0.24 6.19 -14.95
C ALA A 81 0.28 7.56 -14.48
N ILE A 82 0.87 7.63 -13.28
CA ILE A 82 1.48 8.86 -12.76
C ILE A 82 2.60 9.34 -13.67
N TRP A 83 3.50 8.44 -14.07
CA TRP A 83 4.62 8.77 -14.95
C TRP A 83 4.14 9.31 -16.30
N TYR A 84 3.17 8.64 -16.92
CA TYR A 84 2.60 9.04 -18.20
C TYR A 84 1.90 10.40 -18.14
N LEU A 85 1.09 10.64 -17.10
CA LEU A 85 0.39 11.92 -16.92
C LEU A 85 1.35 13.06 -16.55
N SER A 86 2.38 12.79 -15.74
CA SER A 86 3.41 13.77 -15.39
C SER A 86 4.18 14.24 -16.63
N GLY A 87 4.38 13.38 -17.63
CA GLY A 87 5.02 13.75 -18.89
C GLY A 87 4.15 14.63 -19.80
N GLN A 88 2.83 14.64 -19.60
CA GLN A 88 1.89 15.49 -20.34
C GLN A 88 1.64 16.84 -19.67
N TRP A 89 2.16 17.03 -18.45
CA TRP A 89 1.99 18.28 -17.74
C TRP A 89 2.76 19.38 -18.47
N PRO A 90 2.10 20.49 -18.89
CA PRO A 90 2.80 21.58 -19.53
C PRO A 90 3.71 22.25 -18.48
N ASN A 91 5.02 22.16 -18.69
CA ASN A 91 6.03 22.92 -17.95
C ASN A 91 6.15 24.34 -18.50
#